data_AF-A0A938HLY3-F1
#
_entry.id   AF-A0A938HLY3-F1
#
_cell.length_a   1.000
_cell.length_b   1.000
_cell.length_c   1.000
_cell.angle_alpha   90.00
_cell.angle_beta   90.00
_cell.angle_gamma   90.00
#
_symmetry.space_group_name_H-M   'P 1'
#
loop_
_entity.id
_entity.type
_entity.pdbx_description
1 polymer ?
#
loop_
_entity_poly.entity_id
_entity_poly.type
_entity_poly.pdbx_seq_one_letter_code
_entity_poly.pdbx_strand_id
1 'polypeptide(L)' 'FMRGRVSYGMLRMIGVEDTVAKDVDDYIAIAIRLGREPEFRAQVRAKTAANRHKLYNDETCVRGFEKFLVEAVARARTGP' A
#
# COMPACT_ATOMS: atom_id res chain seq x y z
N PHE A 1 1.21 -16.49 -0.14
CA PHE A 1 0.56 -15.50 0.76
C PHE A 1 1.07 -14.05 0.65
N MET A 2 2.01 -13.69 -0.23
CA MET A 2 2.45 -12.28 -0.38
C MET A 2 1.68 -11.46 -1.43
N ARG A 3 1.28 -12.07 -2.56
CA ARG A 3 0.70 -11.32 -3.69
C ARG A 3 -0.53 -10.46 -3.33
N GLY A 4 -1.43 -10.97 -2.48
CA GLY A 4 -2.59 -10.17 -2.01
C GLY A 4 -2.22 -9.03 -1.05
N ARG A 5 -1.12 -9.16 -0.30
CA ARG A 5 -0.67 -8.14 0.66
C ARG A 5 0.05 -6.97 -0.01
N VAL A 6 0.64 -7.20 -1.19
CA VAL A 6 1.23 -6.13 -2.00
C VAL A 6 0.15 -5.14 -2.43
N SER A 7 -0.94 -5.61 -3.04
CA SER A 7 -2.05 -4.75 -3.43
C SER A 7 -2.69 -4.04 -2.23
N TYR A 8 -2.89 -4.74 -1.11
CA TYR A 8 -3.38 -4.12 0.14
C TYR A 8 -2.50 -2.95 0.59
N GLY A 9 -1.18 -3.14 0.63
CA GLY A 9 -0.23 -2.09 0.98
C GLY A 9 -0.30 -0.89 0.05
N MET A 10 -0.39 -1.13 -1.26
CA MET A 10 -0.54 -0.06 -2.26
C MET A 10 -1.82 0.76 -2.07
N LEU A 11 -2.96 0.09 -1.84
CA LEU A 11 -4.25 0.76 -1.62
C LEU A 11 -4.21 1.63 -0.35
N ARG A 12 -3.54 1.16 0.71
CA ARG A 12 -3.29 1.95 1.94
C ARG A 12 -2.43 3.17 1.67
N MET A 13 -1.30 3.00 0.98
CA MET A 13 -0.38 4.10 0.66
C MET A 13 -1.05 5.23 -0.14
N ILE A 14 -1.98 4.90 -1.04
CA ILE A 14 -2.70 5.89 -1.85
C ILE A 14 -4.05 6.33 -1.24
N GLY A 15 -4.40 5.83 -0.06
CA GLY A 15 -5.56 6.26 0.72
C GLY A 15 -6.92 5.77 0.20
N VAL A 16 -6.96 4.67 -0.54
CA VAL A 16 -8.20 4.08 -1.11
C VAL A 16 -8.61 2.78 -0.39
N GLU A 17 -8.40 2.76 0.92
CA GLU A 17 -8.69 1.61 1.80
C GLU A 17 -10.16 1.19 1.78
N ASP A 18 -11.06 2.11 1.39
CA ASP A 18 -12.48 1.86 1.12
C ASP A 18 -12.73 0.81 0.01
N THR A 19 -11.68 0.41 -0.72
CA THR A 19 -11.71 -0.63 -1.75
C THR A 19 -11.04 -1.95 -1.34
N VAL A 20 -10.64 -2.07 -0.06
CA VAL A 20 -10.09 -3.30 0.51
C VAL A 20 -11.21 -4.18 1.03
N ALA A 21 -11.42 -5.31 0.37
CA ALA A 21 -12.40 -6.30 0.80
C ALA A 21 -11.85 -7.18 1.94
N LYS A 22 -12.71 -7.52 2.90
CA LYS A 22 -12.41 -8.48 3.98
C LYS A 22 -12.62 -9.95 3.57
N ASP A 23 -13.51 -10.19 2.61
CA ASP A 23 -13.89 -11.49 2.08
C ASP A 23 -14.40 -11.35 0.63
N VAL A 24 -14.88 -12.46 0.04
CA VAL A 24 -15.34 -12.50 -1.35
C VAL A 24 -16.65 -11.71 -1.56
N ASP A 25 -17.58 -11.78 -0.60
CA ASP A 25 -18.87 -11.09 -0.72
C ASP A 25 -18.69 -9.58 -0.65
N ASP A 26 -17.81 -9.12 0.24
CA ASP A 26 -17.41 -7.72 0.36
C ASP A 26 -16.70 -7.22 -0.91
N TYR A 27 -15.86 -8.06 -1.54
CA TYR A 27 -15.24 -7.73 -2.82
C TYR A 27 -16.29 -7.49 -3.91
N ILE A 28 -17.29 -8.37 -4.01
CA ILE A 28 -18.39 -8.24 -4.96
C ILE A 28 -19.19 -6.96 -4.67
N ALA A 29 -19.50 -6.69 -3.39
CA ALA A 29 -20.22 -5.48 -2.99
C ALA A 29 -19.45 -4.20 -3.38
N ILE A 30 -18.14 -4.15 -3.12
CA ILE A 30 -17.27 -3.03 -3.52
C ILE A 30 -17.23 -2.87 -5.04
N ALA A 31 -17.12 -3.97 -5.79
CA ALA A 31 -17.10 -3.94 -7.25
C ALA A 31 -18.43 -3.43 -7.83
N ILE A 32 -19.56 -3.87 -7.29
CA ILE A 32 -20.90 -3.37 -7.67
C ILE A 32 -21.02 -1.89 -7.34
N ARG A 33 -20.58 -1.47 -6.14
CA ARG A 33 -20.62 -0.08 -5.69
C ARG A 33 -19.79 0.81 -6.61
N LEU A 34 -18.56 0.39 -6.93
CA LEU A 34 -17.76 1.02 -7.96
C LEU A 34 -18.49 1.04 -9.30
N GLY A 35 -19.17 -0.02 -9.75
CA GLY A 35 -19.91 -0.01 -11.01
C GLY A 35 -21.13 0.91 -11.06
N ARG A 36 -21.82 1.11 -9.93
CA ARG A 36 -23.14 1.78 -9.88
C ARG A 36 -23.13 3.19 -9.30
N GLU A 37 -22.23 3.50 -8.37
CA GLU A 37 -22.19 4.81 -7.69
C GLU A 37 -21.14 5.73 -8.32
N PRO A 38 -21.54 6.69 -9.20
CA PRO A 38 -20.59 7.58 -9.87
C PRO A 38 -19.81 8.48 -8.91
N GLU A 39 -20.43 8.93 -7.83
CA GLU A 39 -19.77 9.77 -6.81
C GLU A 39 -18.67 9.00 -6.09
N PHE A 40 -18.96 7.78 -5.66
CA PHE A 40 -17.96 6.90 -5.03
C PHE A 40 -16.79 6.62 -5.98
N ARG A 41 -17.07 6.29 -7.25
CA ARG A 41 -16.02 6.17 -8.28
C ARG A 41 -15.17 7.42 -8.42
N ALA A 42 -15.81 8.59 -8.49
CA ALA A 42 -15.12 9.86 -8.66
C ALA A 42 -14.19 10.13 -7.47
N GLN A 43 -14.63 9.85 -6.25
CA GLN A 43 -13.80 9.96 -5.04
C GLN A 43 -12.59 9.02 -5.09
N VAL A 44 -12.79 7.74 -5.41
CA VAL A 44 -11.68 6.77 -5.53
C VAL A 44 -10.69 7.19 -6.62
N ARG A 45 -11.18 7.65 -7.77
CA ARG A 45 -10.34 8.17 -8.87
C ARG A 45 -9.55 9.40 -8.43
N ALA A 46 -10.19 10.35 -7.74
CA ALA A 46 -9.53 11.55 -7.25
C ALA A 46 -8.43 11.23 -6.24
N LYS A 47 -8.71 10.38 -5.24
CA LYS A 47 -7.72 9.90 -4.25
C LYS A 47 -6.54 9.21 -4.94
N THR A 48 -6.82 8.32 -5.88
CA THR A 48 -5.79 7.61 -6.66
C THR A 48 -4.92 8.59 -7.46
N ALA A 49 -5.54 9.51 -8.19
CA ALA A 49 -4.82 10.50 -9.00
C ALA A 49 -3.93 11.39 -8.13
N ALA A 50 -4.45 11.87 -6.99
CA ALA A 50 -3.71 12.71 -6.06
C ALA A 50 -2.54 11.98 -5.43
N ASN A 51 -2.68 10.69 -5.08
CA ASN A 51 -1.69 9.96 -4.26
C ASN A 51 -0.81 8.95 -5.01
N ARG A 52 -1.06 8.63 -6.29
CA ARG A 52 -0.30 7.60 -7.04
C ARG A 52 1.22 7.81 -7.03
N HIS A 53 1.68 9.05 -6.90
CA HIS A 53 3.10 9.41 -6.82
C HIS A 53 3.79 8.81 -5.58
N LYS A 54 3.04 8.53 -4.51
CA LYS A 54 3.55 7.90 -3.28
C LYS A 54 4.02 6.45 -3.49
N LEU A 55 3.58 5.78 -4.55
CA LEU A 55 3.96 4.39 -4.83
C LEU A 55 5.37 4.25 -5.40
N TYR A 56 5.89 5.28 -6.08
CA TYR A 56 7.08 5.14 -6.92
C TYR A 56 8.33 5.82 -6.34
N ASN A 57 8.20 6.64 -5.30
CA ASN A 57 9.28 7.45 -4.75
C ASN A 57 9.37 7.38 -3.20
N ASP A 58 8.88 6.29 -2.60
CA ASP A 58 9.04 6.09 -1.15
C ASP A 58 10.42 5.51 -0.83
N GLU A 59 11.36 6.39 -0.47
CA GLU A 59 12.70 5.98 -0.04
C GLU A 59 12.72 5.37 1.37
N THR A 60 11.62 5.36 2.12
CA THR A 60 11.60 4.88 3.51
C THR A 60 12.14 3.46 3.63
N CYS A 61 11.80 2.59 2.68
CA CYS A 61 12.31 1.22 2.63
C CYS A 61 13.83 1.19 2.37
N VAL A 62 14.31 2.03 1.47
CA VAL A 62 15.74 2.14 1.13
C VAL A 62 16.52 2.64 2.35
N ARG A 63 16.08 3.74 2.98
CA ARG A 63 16.71 4.31 4.18
C ARG A 63 16.66 3.36 5.37
N GLY A 64 15.53 2.68 5.56
CA GLY A 64 15.40 1.65 6.60
C GLY A 64 16.38 0.50 6.39
N PHE A 65 16.56 0.07 5.14
CA PHE A 65 17.50 -0.98 4.79
C PHE A 65 18.97 -0.54 4.93
N GLU A 66 19.30 0.67 4.47
CA GLU A 66 20.61 1.30 4.68
C GLU A 66 20.99 1.31 6.17
N LYS A 67 20.08 1.81 7.02
CA LYS A 67 20.27 1.85 8.47
C LYS A 67 20.47 0.45 9.04
N PHE A 68 19.61 -0.50 8.68
CA PHE A 68 19.72 -1.88 9.13
C PHE A 68 21.08 -2.49 8.78
N LEU A 69 21.54 -2.31 7.54
CA LEU A 69 22.82 -2.84 7.08
C LEU A 69 24.01 -2.25 7.84
N VAL A 70 24.04 -0.92 8.02
CA VAL A 70 25.08 -0.24 8.81
C VAL A 70 25.14 -0.79 10.22
N GLU A 71 23.99 -0.92 10.90
CA GLU A 71 23.93 -1.45 12.25
C GLU A 71 24.28 -2.94 12.33
N ALA A 72 23.84 -3.75 11.36
CA ALA A 72 24.15 -5.18 11.31
C ALA A 72 25.66 -5.41 11.13
N VAL A 73 26.31 -4.66 10.24
CA VAL A 73 27.76 -4.73 10.03
C VAL A 73 28.53 -4.23 11.24
N ALA A 74 28.09 -3.13 11.87
CA ALA A 74 28.70 -2.62 13.09
C ALA A 74 28.65 -3.69 14.20
N ARG A 75 27.49 -4.29 14.45
CA ARG A 75 27.30 -5.38 15.41
C ARG A 75 28.18 -6.60 15.12
N ALA A 76 28.27 -7.00 13.85
CA ALA A 76 29.10 -8.13 13.45
C ALA A 76 30.61 -7.86 13.62
N ARG A 77 31.04 -6.60 13.51
CA ARG A 77 32.44 -6.18 13.72
C ARG A 77 32.82 -6.03 15.18
N THR A 78 31.88 -5.65 16.04
CA THR A 78 32.14 -5.51 17.46
C THR A 78 32.12 -6.84 18.22
N GLY A 79 31.67 -7.94 17.59
CA GLY A 79 31.58 -9.26 18.23
C GLY A 79 30.71 -9.27 19.50
N PRO A 80 30.43 -10.44 20.10
CA PRO A 80 30.16 -10.50 21.53
C PRO A 80 31.36 -10.00 22.35
#